data_AF-A0A0F9R504-F1
#
_entry.id   AF-A0A0F9R504-F1
#
_cell.length_a   1.000
_cell.length_b   1.000
_cell.length_c   1.000
_cell.angle_alpha   90.00
_cell.angle_beta   90.00
_cell.angle_gamma   90.00
#
_symmetry.space_group_name_H-M   'P 1'
#
loop_
_entity.id
_entity.type
_entity.pdbx_description
1 polymer ?
#
loop_
_entity_poly.entity_id
_entity_poly.type
_entity_poly.pdbx_seq_one_letter_code
_entity_poly.pdbx_strand_id
1 'polypeptide(L)'
;MPYSVAERELMFRNLAGNPVAKHVAERALQIEDEEEAKRREDPELFPWMGFEWYAIPAQPLQLNQLAIDELLVTGGARNTYRSRSTSTYKLKEPELVRECLESLSEIEEGEEEGEIPPDLFDFILGHDPVKDLLWRSLNAERPVHVLMVGPPASAKSMFLGELARLPFSRFTLGGGTSKAGLSDFLLEFRPRYLIIDEIDKMALADMSVLLSLMESGVVARLKKRMREIERITTTVYAAANRDERIWPELKSRFFSVHLKEYSEADFISISRAVLISREKVDPELATAITGLLSHHTRDVREAIHFGRLCKSEEDVRSLMQLKFPSRGLF
;
A
#
# COMPACT_ATOMS: atom_id res chain seq x y z
N MET A 1 3.53 25.21 -13.96
CA MET A 1 2.26 24.61 -13.53
C MET A 1 1.49 25.66 -12.73
N PRO A 2 0.23 25.94 -13.06
CA PRO A 2 -0.53 27.08 -12.53
C PRO A 2 -0.94 26.96 -11.05
N TYR A 3 -0.90 25.76 -10.48
CA TYR A 3 -1.29 25.47 -9.09
C TYR A 3 -0.08 25.01 -8.26
N SER A 4 -0.06 25.35 -6.98
CA SER A 4 0.96 24.89 -6.04
C SER A 4 0.75 23.43 -5.63
N VAL A 5 1.82 22.78 -5.18
CA VAL A 5 1.77 21.39 -4.68
C VAL A 5 0.78 21.24 -3.51
N ALA A 6 0.72 22.24 -2.63
CA ALA A 6 -0.19 22.24 -1.48
C ALA A 6 -1.67 22.35 -1.89
N GLU A 7 -1.99 23.14 -2.92
CA GLU A 7 -3.36 23.28 -3.45
C GLU A 7 -3.84 21.97 -4.09
N ARG A 8 -2.96 21.31 -4.86
CA ARG A 8 -3.22 19.98 -5.43
C ARG A 8 -3.45 18.93 -4.36
N GLU A 9 -2.58 18.84 -3.36
CA GLU A 9 -2.69 17.84 -2.29
C GLU A 9 -3.98 18.02 -1.47
N LEU A 10 -4.35 19.27 -1.18
CA LEU A 10 -5.58 19.58 -0.46
C LEU A 10 -6.83 19.22 -1.28
N MET A 11 -6.87 19.59 -2.55
CA MET A 11 -7.99 19.26 -3.44
C MET A 11 -8.12 17.76 -3.64
N PHE A 12 -7.01 17.07 -3.87
CA PHE A 12 -6.94 15.62 -3.98
C PHE A 12 -7.48 14.94 -2.72
N ARG A 13 -7.02 15.33 -1.53
CA ARG A 13 -7.49 14.76 -0.26
C ARG A 13 -8.98 15.00 -0.04
N ASN A 14 -9.49 16.18 -0.41
CA ASN A 14 -10.91 16.52 -0.29
C ASN A 14 -11.77 15.66 -1.21
N LEU A 15 -11.33 15.39 -2.44
CA LEU A 15 -12.04 14.52 -3.38
C LEU A 15 -11.93 13.03 -3.01
N ALA A 16 -10.74 12.57 -2.60
CA ALA A 16 -10.49 11.20 -2.19
C ALA A 16 -11.26 10.80 -0.92
N GLY A 17 -11.31 11.71 0.06
CA GLY A 17 -11.91 11.45 1.38
C GLY A 17 -13.41 11.72 1.46
N ASN A 18 -14.04 12.23 0.40
CA ASN A 18 -15.47 12.57 0.39
C ASN A 18 -16.16 12.10 -0.91
N PRO A 19 -16.82 10.92 -0.90
CA PRO A 19 -17.49 10.38 -2.07
C PRO A 19 -18.57 11.29 -2.67
N VAL A 20 -19.22 12.12 -1.83
CA VAL A 20 -20.22 13.09 -2.29
C VAL A 20 -19.53 14.24 -3.04
N ALA A 21 -18.39 14.71 -2.54
CA ALA A 21 -17.59 15.74 -3.21
C ALA A 21 -17.10 15.25 -4.57
N LYS A 22 -16.58 14.02 -4.64
CA LYS A 22 -16.16 13.38 -5.91
C LYS A 22 -17.29 13.31 -6.91
N HIS A 23 -18.44 12.75 -6.52
CA HIS A 23 -19.58 12.62 -7.43
C HIS A 23 -20.15 13.96 -7.91
N VAL A 24 -20.23 14.95 -7.01
CA VAL A 24 -20.63 16.31 -7.36
C VAL A 24 -19.62 16.94 -8.32
N ALA A 25 -18.32 16.74 -8.09
CA ALA A 25 -17.27 17.27 -8.95
C ALA A 25 -17.31 16.68 -10.37
N GLU A 26 -17.45 15.35 -10.49
CA GLU A 26 -17.59 14.66 -11.78
C GLU A 26 -18.77 15.20 -12.59
N ARG A 27 -19.95 15.30 -11.96
CA ARG A 27 -21.14 15.81 -12.64
C ARG A 27 -21.08 17.30 -12.93
N ALA A 28 -20.55 18.10 -12.02
CA ALA A 28 -20.38 19.52 -12.24
C ALA A 28 -19.43 19.79 -13.42
N LEU A 29 -18.32 19.05 -13.51
CA LEU A 29 -17.35 19.16 -14.60
C LEU A 29 -18.00 18.80 -15.94
N GLN A 30 -18.76 17.70 -15.98
CA GLN A 30 -19.48 17.30 -17.19
C GLN A 30 -20.49 18.37 -17.66
N ILE A 31 -21.31 18.90 -16.75
CA ILE A 31 -22.29 19.94 -17.10
C ILE A 31 -21.57 21.20 -17.60
N GLU A 32 -20.47 21.60 -16.95
CA GLU A 32 -19.68 22.76 -17.36
C GLU A 32 -19.07 22.56 -18.77
N ASP A 33 -18.52 21.38 -19.06
CA ASP A 33 -17.97 21.03 -20.38
C ASP A 33 -19.05 21.01 -21.49
N GLU A 34 -20.23 20.46 -21.20
CA GLU A 34 -21.37 20.44 -22.14
C GLU A 34 -21.87 21.86 -22.47
N GLU A 35 -21.98 22.74 -21.47
CA GLU A 35 -22.42 24.12 -21.66
C GLU A 35 -21.36 24.97 -22.37
N GLU A 36 -20.08 24.76 -22.08
CA GLU A 36 -18.99 25.39 -22.83
C GLU A 36 -18.91 24.91 -24.29
N ALA A 37 -19.24 23.65 -24.57
CA ALA A 37 -19.33 23.13 -25.93
C ALA A 37 -20.46 23.80 -26.71
N LYS A 38 -21.66 23.91 -26.13
CA LYS A 38 -22.80 24.62 -26.75
C LYS A 38 -22.46 26.07 -27.08
N ARG A 39 -21.75 26.76 -26.19
CA ARG A 39 -21.32 28.15 -26.41
C ARG A 39 -20.24 28.29 -27.47
N ARG A 40 -19.38 27.28 -27.65
CA ARG A 40 -18.42 27.22 -28.75
C ARG A 40 -19.11 27.09 -30.10
N GLU A 41 -20.23 26.38 -30.16
CA GLU A 41 -21.05 26.20 -31.36
C GLU A 41 -21.92 27.42 -31.68
N ASP A 42 -22.46 28.09 -30.65
CA ASP A 42 -23.23 29.33 -30.78
C ASP A 42 -22.69 30.43 -29.84
N PRO A 43 -21.84 31.33 -30.34
CA PRO A 43 -21.25 32.42 -29.55
C PRO A 43 -22.26 33.45 -29.02
N GLU A 44 -23.50 33.50 -29.53
CA GLU A 44 -24.54 34.41 -29.05
C GLU A 44 -25.27 33.88 -27.80
N LEU A 45 -25.05 32.61 -27.43
CA LEU A 45 -25.58 32.03 -26.19
C LEU A 45 -25.10 32.80 -24.96
N PHE A 46 -26.05 33.07 -24.06
CA PHE A 46 -25.77 33.72 -22.79
C PHE A 46 -24.82 32.85 -21.95
N PRO A 47 -23.85 33.44 -21.22
CA PRO A 47 -22.94 32.68 -20.38
C PRO A 47 -23.70 31.83 -19.37
N TRP A 48 -23.44 30.53 -19.35
CA TRP A 48 -24.03 29.62 -18.38
C TRP A 48 -23.74 30.08 -16.95
N MET A 49 -24.77 30.10 -16.10
CA MET A 49 -24.68 30.65 -14.74
C MET A 49 -24.35 29.60 -13.68
N GLY A 50 -24.23 28.32 -14.06
CA GLY A 50 -23.98 27.23 -13.13
C GLY A 50 -25.20 26.33 -12.95
N PHE A 51 -25.00 25.20 -12.28
CA PHE A 51 -26.04 24.21 -12.05
C PHE A 51 -26.82 24.52 -10.77
N GLU A 52 -28.07 24.05 -10.72
CA GLU A 52 -28.89 24.09 -9.51
C GLU A 52 -28.90 22.73 -8.81
N TRP A 53 -29.41 22.71 -7.58
CA TRP A 53 -29.41 21.50 -6.75
C TRP A 53 -30.14 20.29 -7.36
N TYR A 54 -31.09 20.50 -8.27
CA TYR A 54 -31.82 19.40 -8.93
C TYR A 54 -31.05 18.78 -10.11
N ALA A 55 -30.00 19.45 -10.60
CA ALA A 55 -29.21 18.96 -11.74
C ALA A 55 -28.19 17.89 -11.33
N ILE A 56 -27.87 17.79 -10.04
CA ILE A 56 -26.91 16.83 -9.46
C ILE A 56 -27.59 16.15 -8.27
N PRO A 57 -27.39 14.85 -8.02
CA PRO A 57 -28.03 14.14 -6.90
C PRO A 57 -27.39 14.51 -5.54
N ALA A 58 -27.44 15.79 -5.15
CA ALA A 58 -26.92 16.31 -3.90
C ALA A 58 -27.93 17.27 -3.25
N GLN A 59 -28.06 17.20 -1.93
CA GLN A 59 -28.94 18.10 -1.19
C GLN A 59 -28.35 19.52 -1.14
N PRO A 60 -29.18 20.59 -1.10
CA PRO A 60 -28.69 21.96 -1.00
C PRO A 60 -27.71 22.21 0.16
N LEU A 61 -27.92 21.53 1.30
CA LEU A 61 -27.00 21.63 2.45
C LEU A 61 -25.59 21.11 2.10
N GLN A 62 -25.50 20.02 1.34
CA GLN A 62 -24.23 19.45 0.90
C GLN A 62 -23.54 20.38 -0.10
N LEU A 63 -24.28 20.95 -1.06
CA LEU A 63 -23.72 21.90 -2.02
C LEU A 63 -23.21 23.19 -1.33
N ASN A 64 -23.92 23.66 -0.30
CA ASN A 64 -23.45 24.78 0.50
C ASN A 64 -22.18 24.43 1.30
N GLN A 65 -22.08 23.21 1.83
CA GLN A 65 -20.86 22.75 2.50
C GLN A 65 -19.69 22.68 1.50
N LEU A 66 -19.91 22.15 0.31
CA LEU A 66 -18.87 22.10 -0.75
C LEU A 66 -18.46 23.50 -1.24
N ALA A 67 -19.34 24.50 -1.10
CA ALA A 67 -18.97 25.89 -1.35
C ALA A 67 -18.13 26.50 -0.20
N ILE A 68 -18.35 26.05 1.05
CA ILE A 68 -17.53 26.43 2.21
C ILE A 68 -16.15 25.77 2.13
N ASP A 69 -16.12 24.50 1.72
CA ASP A 69 -14.88 23.70 1.54
C ASP A 69 -14.11 24.10 0.26
N GLU A 70 -14.50 25.21 -0.36
CA GLU A 70 -13.90 25.82 -1.54
C GLU A 70 -13.88 24.96 -2.83
N LEU A 71 -14.63 23.85 -2.88
CA LEU A 71 -14.80 23.08 -4.10
C LEU A 71 -15.74 23.79 -5.09
N LEU A 72 -16.81 24.37 -4.58
CA LEU A 72 -17.82 25.09 -5.36
C LEU A 72 -17.78 26.61 -5.11
N VAL A 73 -18.25 27.37 -6.08
CA VAL A 73 -18.54 28.79 -5.94
C VAL A 73 -20.01 29.06 -6.21
N THR A 74 -20.55 30.08 -5.54
CA THR A 74 -21.94 30.55 -5.70
C THR A 74 -22.05 32.03 -5.35
N GLY A 75 -23.10 32.72 -5.81
CA GLY A 75 -23.38 34.10 -5.43
C GLY A 75 -22.52 35.18 -6.09
N GLY A 76 -22.13 34.99 -7.36
CA GLY A 76 -21.51 36.02 -8.21
C GLY A 76 -20.15 35.61 -8.75
N ALA A 77 -19.39 34.81 -8.00
CA ALA A 77 -18.12 34.25 -8.45
C ALA A 77 -18.34 33.32 -9.67
N ARG A 78 -17.45 33.38 -10.66
CA ARG A 78 -17.58 32.67 -11.96
C ARG A 78 -18.94 32.88 -12.66
N ASN A 79 -19.53 34.07 -12.54
CA ASN A 79 -20.86 34.41 -13.09
C ASN A 79 -22.01 33.55 -12.53
N THR A 80 -21.88 33.08 -11.28
CA THR A 80 -22.96 32.37 -10.61
C THR A 80 -24.07 33.32 -10.15
N TYR A 81 -25.30 32.83 -10.17
CA TYR A 81 -26.50 33.51 -9.71
C TYR A 81 -26.92 33.07 -8.31
N ARG A 82 -27.34 34.03 -7.47
CA ARG A 82 -28.01 33.77 -6.20
C ARG A 82 -29.15 34.78 -5.97
N SER A 83 -30.31 34.24 -5.63
CA SER A 83 -31.50 34.97 -5.18
C SER A 83 -32.02 34.38 -3.87
N ARG A 84 -33.15 34.89 -3.36
CA ARG A 84 -33.84 34.32 -2.19
C ARG A 84 -34.39 32.91 -2.44
N SER A 85 -34.65 32.55 -3.70
CA SER A 85 -35.31 31.30 -4.09
C SER A 85 -34.43 30.37 -4.92
N THR A 86 -33.30 30.86 -5.44
CA THR A 86 -32.49 30.17 -6.44
C THR A 86 -31.02 30.39 -6.16
N SER A 87 -30.23 29.33 -6.18
CA SER A 87 -28.78 29.41 -6.10
C SER A 87 -28.17 28.47 -7.12
N THR A 88 -27.23 28.99 -7.89
CA THR A 88 -26.46 28.22 -8.87
C THR A 88 -25.03 28.05 -8.37
N TYR A 89 -24.40 26.97 -8.80
CA TYR A 89 -23.09 26.54 -8.36
C TYR A 89 -22.20 26.24 -9.57
N LYS A 90 -20.89 26.45 -9.42
CA LYS A 90 -19.86 26.02 -10.36
C LYS A 90 -18.64 25.50 -9.62
N LEU A 91 -17.78 24.74 -10.28
CA LEU A 91 -16.47 24.40 -9.74
C LEU A 91 -15.63 25.67 -9.58
N LYS A 92 -14.97 25.83 -8.43
CA LYS A 92 -14.07 26.97 -8.20
C LYS A 92 -12.92 26.93 -9.21
N GLU A 93 -12.30 25.77 -9.33
CA GLU A 93 -11.12 25.51 -10.18
C GLU A 93 -11.33 24.22 -10.99
N PRO A 94 -12.04 24.28 -12.14
CA PRO A 94 -12.40 23.08 -12.90
C PRO A 94 -11.19 22.32 -13.44
N GLU A 95 -10.14 23.02 -13.87
CA GLU A 95 -8.90 22.38 -14.36
C GLU A 95 -8.17 21.61 -13.25
N LEU A 96 -8.03 22.21 -12.06
CA LEU A 96 -7.43 21.53 -10.90
C LEU A 96 -8.27 20.32 -10.46
N VAL A 97 -9.59 20.45 -10.48
CA VAL A 97 -10.51 19.36 -10.18
C VAL A 97 -10.40 18.25 -11.22
N ARG A 98 -10.27 18.58 -12.51
CA ARG A 98 -10.04 17.61 -13.59
C ARG A 98 -8.72 16.86 -13.38
N GLU A 99 -7.61 17.57 -13.16
CA GLU A 99 -6.30 16.96 -12.85
C GLU A 99 -6.41 15.99 -11.67
N CYS A 100 -7.05 16.39 -10.57
CA CYS A 100 -7.20 15.54 -9.39
C CYS A 100 -8.16 14.36 -9.59
N LEU A 101 -9.24 14.53 -10.37
CA LEU A 101 -10.16 13.45 -10.70
C LEU A 101 -9.50 12.43 -11.64
N GLU A 102 -8.70 12.88 -12.60
CA GLU A 102 -7.87 12.02 -13.47
C GLU A 102 -6.87 11.22 -12.64
N SER A 103 -6.12 11.87 -11.74
CA SER A 103 -5.22 11.16 -10.82
C SER A 103 -5.97 10.20 -9.89
N LEU A 104 -7.19 10.53 -9.46
CA LEU A 104 -8.02 9.61 -8.67
C LEU A 104 -8.52 8.42 -9.49
N SER A 105 -8.91 8.62 -10.75
CA SER A 105 -9.27 7.53 -11.65
C SER A 105 -8.06 6.67 -11.99
N GLU A 106 -6.88 7.25 -12.21
CA GLU A 106 -5.62 6.52 -12.40
C GLU A 106 -5.28 5.69 -11.15
N ILE A 107 -5.48 6.23 -9.95
CA ILE A 107 -5.29 5.49 -8.69
C ILE A 107 -6.35 4.38 -8.53
N GLU A 108 -7.60 4.61 -8.94
CA GLU A 108 -8.68 3.62 -8.89
C GLU A 108 -8.55 2.53 -9.96
N GLU A 109 -7.98 2.85 -11.11
CA GLU A 109 -7.67 1.95 -12.22
C GLU A 109 -6.27 1.32 -12.11
N GLY A 110 -5.44 1.79 -11.17
CA GLY A 110 -4.11 1.25 -10.87
C GLY A 110 -3.01 1.66 -11.86
N GLU A 111 -3.18 2.79 -12.54
CA GLU A 111 -2.33 3.34 -13.61
C GLU A 111 -1.33 4.43 -13.15
N GLU A 112 -0.98 4.52 -11.86
CA GLU A 112 0.33 5.09 -11.53
C GLU A 112 1.38 3.99 -11.80
N GLU A 113 2.00 4.01 -12.99
CA GLU A 113 3.14 3.16 -13.32
C GLU A 113 4.34 3.54 -12.44
N GLY A 114 4.45 2.88 -11.29
CA GLY A 114 5.74 2.72 -10.65
C GLY A 114 6.49 1.58 -11.36
N GLU A 115 7.70 1.85 -11.83
CA GLU A 115 8.57 0.79 -12.34
C GLU A 115 8.89 -0.18 -11.20
N ILE A 116 8.65 -1.48 -11.42
CA ILE A 116 9.10 -2.52 -10.49
C ILE A 116 10.64 -2.50 -10.50
N PRO A 117 11.30 -2.37 -9.35
CA PRO A 117 12.76 -2.38 -9.32
C PRO A 117 13.30 -3.67 -9.95
N PRO A 118 14.18 -3.61 -10.97
CA PRO A 118 14.71 -4.81 -11.62
C PRO A 118 15.58 -5.64 -10.65
N ASP A 119 16.11 -5.01 -9.61
CA ASP A 119 16.94 -5.59 -8.56
C ASP A 119 16.14 -6.17 -7.37
N LEU A 120 14.81 -6.28 -7.49
CA LEU A 120 13.90 -6.59 -6.37
C LEU A 120 14.35 -7.78 -5.52
N PHE A 121 14.86 -8.85 -6.13
CA PHE A 121 15.30 -10.05 -5.42
C PHE A 121 16.79 -10.35 -5.52
N ASP A 122 17.59 -9.45 -6.09
CA ASP A 122 19.02 -9.65 -6.30
C ASP A 122 19.77 -9.86 -4.98
N PHE A 123 19.28 -9.23 -3.92
CA PHE A 123 19.83 -9.34 -2.57
C PHE A 123 19.59 -10.70 -1.91
N ILE A 124 18.55 -11.44 -2.32
CA ILE A 124 18.20 -12.72 -1.71
C ILE A 124 19.02 -13.80 -2.41
N LEU A 125 20.02 -14.40 -1.76
CA LEU A 125 20.77 -15.48 -2.40
C LEU A 125 19.98 -16.79 -2.37
N GLY A 126 20.03 -17.55 -3.45
CA GLY A 126 19.27 -18.79 -3.61
C GLY A 126 17.76 -18.53 -3.73
N HIS A 127 16.96 -19.55 -3.38
CA HIS A 127 15.49 -19.52 -3.49
C HIS A 127 14.98 -19.18 -4.89
N ASP A 128 15.71 -19.52 -5.95
CA ASP A 128 15.34 -19.19 -7.33
C ASP A 128 13.93 -19.64 -7.72
N PRO A 129 13.43 -20.82 -7.28
CA PRO A 129 12.03 -21.19 -7.53
C PRO A 129 11.01 -20.23 -6.90
N VAL A 130 11.33 -19.65 -5.75
CA VAL A 130 10.46 -18.70 -5.04
C VAL A 130 10.51 -17.33 -5.71
N LYS A 131 11.70 -16.89 -6.13
CA LYS A 131 11.85 -15.66 -6.92
C LYS A 131 11.09 -15.76 -8.24
N ASP A 132 11.21 -16.88 -8.94
CA ASP A 132 10.48 -17.12 -10.19
C ASP A 132 8.96 -17.09 -9.96
N LEU A 133 8.47 -17.72 -8.90
CA LEU A 133 7.06 -17.64 -8.51
C LEU A 133 6.61 -16.18 -8.26
N LEU A 134 7.39 -15.41 -7.50
CA LEU A 134 7.04 -14.02 -7.18
C LEU A 134 7.05 -13.15 -8.43
N TRP A 135 8.04 -13.32 -9.32
CA TRP A 135 8.06 -12.63 -10.61
C TRP A 135 6.86 -13.00 -11.49
N ARG A 136 6.47 -14.28 -11.53
CA ARG A 136 5.25 -14.71 -12.26
C ARG A 136 3.99 -14.10 -11.67
N SER A 137 3.90 -14.02 -10.33
CA SER A 137 2.78 -13.39 -9.64
C SER A 137 2.70 -11.89 -9.95
N LEU A 138 3.83 -11.17 -9.93
CA LEU A 138 3.90 -9.75 -10.26
C LEU A 138 3.46 -9.43 -11.69
N ASN A 139 3.74 -10.34 -12.63
CA ASN A 139 3.41 -10.19 -14.05
C ASN A 139 2.08 -10.86 -14.45
N ALA A 140 1.31 -11.40 -13.49
CA ALA A 140 0.05 -12.06 -13.78
C ALA A 140 -1.05 -11.03 -14.12
N GLU A 141 -1.88 -11.33 -15.13
CA GLU A 141 -3.03 -10.49 -15.51
C GLU A 141 -4.07 -10.34 -14.39
N ARG A 142 -4.14 -11.32 -13.49
CA ARG A 142 -5.03 -11.32 -12.33
C ARG A 142 -4.23 -11.59 -11.05
N PRO A 143 -4.65 -11.04 -9.90
CA PRO A 143 -3.94 -11.23 -8.64
C PRO A 143 -3.70 -12.70 -8.32
N VAL A 144 -2.44 -13.05 -8.10
CA VAL A 144 -2.02 -14.37 -7.58
C VAL A 144 -1.44 -14.15 -6.20
N HIS A 145 -2.25 -14.40 -5.17
CA HIS A 145 -1.81 -14.24 -3.79
C HIS A 145 -0.81 -15.33 -3.41
N VAL A 146 0.29 -14.97 -2.74
CA VAL A 146 1.34 -15.92 -2.34
C VAL A 146 1.50 -15.91 -0.82
N LEU A 147 1.54 -17.10 -0.23
CA LEU A 147 1.80 -17.31 1.19
C LEU A 147 3.13 -18.05 1.38
N MET A 148 4.06 -17.44 2.11
CA MET A 148 5.33 -18.05 2.51
C MET A 148 5.23 -18.58 3.94
N VAL A 149 5.35 -19.88 4.13
CA VAL A 149 5.28 -20.55 5.43
C VAL A 149 6.64 -21.11 5.80
N GLY A 150 7.09 -20.91 7.04
CA GLY A 150 8.31 -21.58 7.51
C GLY A 150 8.77 -21.08 8.87
N PRO A 151 9.70 -21.79 9.54
CA PRO A 151 10.22 -21.40 10.84
C PRO A 151 10.97 -20.05 10.79
N PRO A 152 11.28 -19.43 11.95
CA PRO A 152 12.23 -18.31 11.98
C PRO A 152 13.50 -18.63 11.18
N ALA A 153 14.18 -17.60 10.66
CA ALA A 153 15.37 -17.75 9.81
C ALA A 153 15.16 -18.45 8.44
N SER A 154 13.94 -18.43 7.88
CA SER A 154 13.63 -19.01 6.56
C SER A 154 13.44 -17.99 5.42
N ALA A 155 14.19 -16.87 5.40
CA ALA A 155 14.11 -15.80 4.40
C ALA A 155 12.79 -14.99 4.30
N LYS A 156 11.69 -15.44 4.90
CA LYS A 156 10.33 -14.82 4.77
C LYS A 156 10.32 -13.29 4.87
N SER A 157 10.83 -12.74 5.97
CA SER A 157 10.84 -11.28 6.19
C SER A 157 11.76 -10.55 5.20
N MET A 158 12.78 -11.20 4.63
CA MET A 158 13.60 -10.60 3.56
C MET A 158 12.77 -10.47 2.28
N PHE A 159 12.07 -11.54 1.86
CA PHE A 159 11.16 -11.48 0.71
C PHE A 159 10.06 -10.42 0.89
N LEU A 160 9.40 -10.39 2.05
CA LEU A 160 8.38 -9.37 2.32
C LEU A 160 8.97 -7.95 2.34
N GLY A 161 10.19 -7.77 2.86
CA GLY A 161 10.88 -6.49 2.87
C GLY A 161 11.20 -5.99 1.46
N GLU A 162 11.64 -6.87 0.57
CA GLU A 162 11.85 -6.50 -0.83
C GLU A 162 10.54 -6.22 -1.56
N LEU A 163 9.51 -7.05 -1.37
CA LEU A 163 8.18 -6.78 -1.90
C LEU A 163 7.62 -5.44 -1.41
N ALA A 164 7.99 -4.97 -0.22
CA ALA A 164 7.58 -3.67 0.31
C ALA A 164 8.24 -2.48 -0.39
N ARG A 165 9.20 -2.72 -1.29
CA ARG A 165 9.74 -1.71 -2.21
C ARG A 165 8.86 -1.53 -3.44
N LEU A 166 7.88 -2.40 -3.67
CA LEU A 166 6.98 -2.30 -4.81
C LEU A 166 6.15 -1.00 -4.72
N PRO A 167 5.90 -0.35 -5.86
CA PRO A 167 5.01 0.81 -5.91
C PRO A 167 3.60 0.39 -5.46
N PHE A 168 2.91 1.27 -4.73
CA PHE A 168 1.58 0.99 -4.16
C PHE A 168 1.53 -0.23 -3.22
N SER A 169 2.67 -0.64 -2.68
CA SER A 169 2.68 -1.62 -1.61
C SER A 169 2.34 -1.00 -0.26
N ARG A 170 1.67 -1.78 0.58
CA ARG A 170 1.39 -1.44 1.96
C ARG A 170 1.72 -2.63 2.85
N PHE A 171 2.58 -2.39 3.83
CA PHE A 171 3.03 -3.40 4.79
C PHE A 171 2.19 -3.33 6.06
N THR A 172 1.73 -4.48 6.54
CA THR A 172 1.04 -4.63 7.82
C THR A 172 1.52 -5.87 8.55
N LEU A 173 1.37 -5.87 9.88
CA LEU A 173 1.62 -7.01 10.74
C LEU A 173 0.28 -7.65 11.10
N GLY A 174 0.18 -8.98 11.01
CA GLY A 174 -1.05 -9.70 11.30
C GLY A 174 -1.60 -9.41 12.71
N GLY A 175 -0.74 -9.27 13.71
CA GLY A 175 -1.14 -8.91 15.07
C GLY A 175 -1.28 -7.39 15.33
N GLY A 176 -0.99 -6.54 14.34
CA GLY A 176 -0.81 -5.10 14.51
C GLY A 176 -1.91 -4.22 13.89
N THR A 177 -3.00 -4.80 13.36
CA THR A 177 -4.10 -4.01 12.82
C THR A 177 -4.65 -3.08 13.90
N SER A 178 -4.54 -1.77 13.66
CA SER A 178 -4.84 -0.71 14.61
C SER A 178 -6.30 -0.74 15.08
N LYS A 179 -6.68 0.14 16.02
CA LYS A 179 -8.09 0.32 16.47
C LYS A 179 -9.12 0.50 15.34
N ALA A 180 -8.68 0.79 14.11
CA ALA A 180 -9.51 0.93 12.92
C ALA A 180 -9.73 -0.41 12.15
N GLY A 181 -8.84 -1.41 12.24
CA GLY A 181 -8.98 -2.71 11.56
C GLY A 181 -8.54 -2.71 10.08
N LEU A 182 -8.43 -3.90 9.47
CA LEU A 182 -7.90 -4.07 8.10
C LEU A 182 -8.79 -3.42 7.03
N SER A 183 -10.12 -3.46 7.21
CA SER A 183 -11.07 -2.84 6.28
C SER A 183 -10.83 -1.34 6.12
N ASP A 184 -10.56 -0.68 7.23
CA ASP A 184 -10.37 0.78 7.29
C ASP A 184 -9.08 1.16 6.57
N PHE A 185 -8.03 0.37 6.78
CA PHE A 185 -6.74 0.51 6.10
C PHE A 185 -6.84 0.30 4.59
N LEU A 186 -7.59 -0.71 4.14
CA LEU A 186 -7.75 -1.01 2.72
C LEU A 186 -8.54 0.09 1.99
N LEU A 187 -9.62 0.59 2.60
CA LEU A 187 -10.42 1.67 2.02
C LEU A 187 -9.65 2.99 1.97
N GLU A 188 -8.80 3.26 2.97
CA GLU A 188 -7.98 4.48 3.01
C GLU A 188 -6.84 4.46 2.00
N PHE A 189 -6.10 3.35 1.91
CA PHE A 189 -4.85 3.30 1.14
C PHE A 189 -4.96 2.62 -0.23
N ARG A 190 -6.03 1.85 -0.48
CA ARG A 190 -6.30 1.09 -1.72
C ARG A 190 -5.04 0.47 -2.36
N PRO A 191 -4.27 -0.36 -1.63
CA PRO A 191 -2.99 -0.82 -2.13
C PRO A 191 -3.12 -1.81 -3.29
N ARG A 192 -2.25 -1.68 -4.29
CA ARG A 192 -2.07 -2.71 -5.33
C ARG A 192 -1.44 -3.98 -4.75
N TYR A 193 -0.49 -3.81 -3.82
CA TYR A 193 0.18 -4.92 -3.13
C TYR A 193 -0.01 -4.80 -1.62
N LEU A 194 -0.69 -5.77 -1.01
CA LEU A 194 -0.80 -5.87 0.44
C LEU A 194 0.22 -6.89 0.95
N ILE A 195 1.10 -6.46 1.84
CA ILE A 195 2.16 -7.28 2.41
C ILE A 195 1.87 -7.51 3.87
N ILE A 196 1.77 -8.77 4.26
CA ILE A 196 1.34 -9.17 5.59
C ILE A 196 2.40 -10.08 6.20
N ASP A 197 3.13 -9.60 7.20
CA ASP A 197 3.97 -10.49 8.01
C ASP A 197 3.17 -11.01 9.21
N GLU A 198 3.50 -12.21 9.67
CA GLU A 198 2.82 -12.89 10.78
C GLU A 198 1.29 -13.03 10.60
N ILE A 199 0.83 -13.41 9.41
CA ILE A 199 -0.61 -13.62 9.12
C ILE A 199 -1.25 -14.67 10.04
N ASP A 200 -0.46 -15.60 10.59
CA ASP A 200 -0.88 -16.60 11.57
C ASP A 200 -1.26 -16.01 12.95
N LYS A 201 -0.97 -14.72 13.17
CA LYS A 201 -1.35 -13.97 14.37
C LYS A 201 -2.52 -13.01 14.13
N MET A 202 -3.13 -13.06 12.94
CA MET A 202 -4.22 -12.17 12.55
C MET A 202 -5.51 -12.45 13.32
N ALA A 203 -6.25 -11.39 13.63
CA ALA A 203 -7.59 -11.51 14.21
C ALA A 203 -8.59 -12.08 13.20
N LEU A 204 -9.59 -12.83 13.69
CA LEU A 204 -10.61 -13.48 12.84
C LEU A 204 -11.41 -12.46 11.98
N ALA A 205 -11.60 -11.24 12.50
CA ALA A 205 -12.28 -10.17 11.78
C ALA A 205 -11.49 -9.74 10.53
N ASP A 206 -10.18 -9.59 10.65
CA ASP A 206 -9.31 -9.21 9.54
C ASP A 206 -9.14 -10.37 8.54
N MET A 207 -9.12 -11.63 9.00
CA MET A 207 -9.15 -12.80 8.10
C MET A 207 -10.42 -12.82 7.23
N SER A 208 -11.56 -12.42 7.79
CA SER A 208 -12.82 -12.32 7.03
C SER A 208 -12.77 -11.23 5.96
N VAL A 209 -12.10 -10.10 6.25
CA VAL A 209 -11.86 -9.03 5.27
C VAL A 209 -10.97 -9.55 4.14
N LEU A 210 -9.89 -10.29 4.45
CA LEU A 210 -9.02 -10.88 3.44
C LEU A 210 -9.75 -11.87 2.53
N LEU A 211 -10.64 -12.72 3.08
CA LEU A 211 -11.43 -13.65 2.27
C LEU A 211 -12.24 -12.91 1.19
N SER A 212 -12.92 -11.83 1.58
CA SER A 212 -13.75 -11.01 0.70
C SER A 212 -12.90 -10.27 -0.36
N LEU A 213 -11.79 -9.67 0.08
CA LEU A 213 -10.84 -8.98 -0.79
C LEU A 213 -10.27 -9.92 -1.86
N MET A 214 -9.78 -11.09 -1.46
CA MET A 214 -9.12 -12.04 -2.37
C MET A 214 -10.09 -12.76 -3.31
N GLU A 215 -11.37 -12.87 -2.96
CA GLU A 215 -12.37 -13.53 -3.81
C GLU A 215 -12.99 -12.57 -4.83
N SER A 216 -13.38 -11.38 -4.38
CA SER A 216 -14.24 -10.48 -5.17
C SER A 216 -13.66 -9.07 -5.31
N GLY A 217 -12.62 -8.74 -4.53
CA GLY A 217 -12.12 -7.38 -4.33
C GLY A 217 -12.97 -6.55 -3.37
N VAL A 218 -14.06 -7.09 -2.83
CA VAL A 218 -15.00 -6.28 -2.04
C VAL A 218 -14.47 -6.04 -0.63
N VAL A 219 -14.36 -4.77 -0.25
CA VAL A 219 -14.07 -4.32 1.12
C VAL A 219 -15.25 -3.46 1.59
N ALA A 220 -15.81 -3.82 2.74
CA ALA A 220 -16.96 -3.14 3.30
C ALA A 220 -16.69 -2.66 4.73
N ARG A 221 -17.06 -1.41 5.01
CA ARG A 221 -17.07 -0.82 6.35
C ARG A 221 -18.51 -0.56 6.76
N LEU A 222 -18.93 -1.20 7.85
CA LEU A 222 -20.25 -1.06 8.43
C LEU A 222 -20.13 -0.43 9.82
N LYS A 223 -20.23 0.90 9.91
CA LYS A 223 -20.39 1.62 11.18
C LYS A 223 -21.83 2.14 11.28
N LYS A 224 -22.32 2.38 12.49
CA LYS A 224 -23.73 2.75 12.83
C LYS A 224 -24.30 3.93 12.01
N ARG A 225 -23.46 4.68 11.28
CA ARG A 225 -23.83 5.84 10.44
C ARG A 225 -23.15 5.88 9.06
N MET A 226 -22.35 4.89 8.70
CA MET A 226 -21.56 4.91 7.46
C MET A 226 -21.44 3.49 6.90
N ARG A 227 -21.87 3.34 5.64
CA ARG A 227 -21.76 2.10 4.87
C ARG A 227 -20.97 2.43 3.61
N GLU A 228 -19.73 1.99 3.60
CA GLU A 228 -18.80 2.18 2.50
C GLU A 228 -18.49 0.78 1.97
N ILE A 229 -18.74 0.56 0.68
CA ILE A 229 -18.48 -0.72 0.02
C ILE A 229 -17.73 -0.36 -1.26
N GLU A 230 -16.50 -0.85 -1.36
CA GLU A 230 -15.65 -0.62 -2.51
C GLU A 230 -15.11 -1.92 -3.04
N ARG A 231 -14.74 -1.91 -4.32
CA ARG A 231 -14.08 -3.01 -4.97
C ARG A 231 -12.65 -2.60 -5.26
N ILE A 232 -11.70 -3.26 -4.61
CA ILE A 232 -10.27 -2.98 -4.67
C ILE A 232 -9.57 -4.21 -5.22
N THR A 233 -8.77 -4.02 -6.27
CA THR A 233 -7.93 -5.09 -6.82
C THR A 233 -6.56 -5.06 -6.14
N THR A 234 -6.30 -6.05 -5.29
CA THR A 234 -5.06 -6.12 -4.50
C THR A 234 -4.44 -7.51 -4.62
N THR A 235 -3.15 -7.58 -4.91
CA THR A 235 -2.36 -8.80 -4.77
C THR A 235 -1.84 -8.89 -3.34
N VAL A 236 -1.96 -10.05 -2.71
CA VAL A 236 -1.61 -10.25 -1.29
C VAL A 236 -0.38 -11.14 -1.21
N TYR A 237 0.68 -10.63 -0.58
CA TYR A 237 1.88 -11.38 -0.25
C TYR A 237 1.96 -11.53 1.27
N ALA A 238 1.90 -12.75 1.76
CA ALA A 238 1.85 -13.01 3.19
C ALA A 238 2.98 -13.94 3.65
N ALA A 239 3.40 -13.78 4.90
CA ALA A 239 4.26 -14.74 5.58
C ALA A 239 3.65 -15.23 6.89
N ALA A 240 3.87 -16.50 7.17
CA ALA A 240 3.47 -17.15 8.42
C ALA A 240 4.63 -17.97 8.99
N ASN A 241 4.71 -18.03 10.31
CA ASN A 241 5.63 -18.99 10.94
C ASN A 241 5.10 -20.42 10.83
N ARG A 242 3.78 -20.56 10.96
CA ARG A 242 3.04 -21.81 10.82
C ARG A 242 1.68 -21.54 10.22
N ASP A 243 1.12 -22.50 9.52
CA ASP A 243 -0.15 -22.34 8.81
C ASP A 243 -1.34 -22.96 9.55
N GLU A 244 -1.14 -23.60 10.70
CA GLU A 244 -2.21 -24.32 11.42
C GLU A 244 -3.30 -23.39 11.94
N ARG A 245 -2.97 -22.14 12.25
CA ARG A 245 -3.90 -21.12 12.76
C ARG A 245 -4.63 -20.37 11.65
N ILE A 246 -4.22 -20.54 10.40
CA ILE A 246 -4.83 -19.89 9.24
C ILE A 246 -6.01 -20.76 8.79
N TRP A 247 -7.17 -20.13 8.59
CA TRP A 247 -8.37 -20.81 8.11
C TRP A 247 -8.12 -21.54 6.78
N PRO A 248 -8.59 -22.80 6.62
CA PRO A 248 -8.45 -23.54 5.37
C PRO A 248 -8.98 -22.79 4.15
N GLU A 249 -10.08 -22.04 4.31
CA GLU A 249 -10.69 -21.22 3.27
C GLU A 249 -9.76 -20.09 2.82
N LEU A 250 -9.04 -19.48 3.78
CA LEU A 250 -8.07 -18.43 3.48
C LEU A 250 -6.84 -19.03 2.80
N LYS A 251 -6.34 -20.17 3.32
CA LYS A 251 -5.21 -20.90 2.70
C LYS A 251 -5.50 -21.30 1.26
N SER A 252 -6.72 -21.70 0.95
CA SER A 252 -7.12 -22.10 -0.41
C SER A 252 -7.05 -20.96 -1.45
N ARG A 253 -7.04 -19.69 -1.00
CA ARG A 253 -6.90 -18.51 -1.87
C ARG A 253 -5.45 -18.10 -2.10
N PHE A 254 -4.49 -18.75 -1.43
CA PHE A 254 -3.07 -18.50 -1.60
C PHE A 254 -2.39 -19.62 -2.38
N PHE A 255 -1.45 -19.24 -3.24
CA PHE A 255 -0.38 -20.15 -3.63
C PHE A 255 0.63 -20.24 -2.47
N SER A 256 0.67 -21.39 -1.79
CA SER A 256 1.48 -21.56 -0.58
C SER A 256 2.84 -22.19 -0.87
N VAL A 257 3.91 -21.58 -0.37
CA VAL A 257 5.29 -22.08 -0.46
C VAL A 257 5.85 -22.31 0.94
N HIS A 258 6.49 -23.46 1.14
CA HIS A 258 7.14 -23.81 2.40
C HIS A 258 8.64 -23.56 2.31
N LEU A 259 9.13 -22.59 3.08
CA LEU A 259 10.53 -22.24 3.20
C LEU A 259 11.17 -23.03 4.35
N LYS A 260 12.32 -23.63 4.06
CA LYS A 260 13.14 -24.32 5.05
C LYS A 260 14.09 -23.34 5.73
N GLU A 261 14.62 -23.71 6.88
CA GLU A 261 15.75 -23.01 7.48
C GLU A 261 16.96 -23.04 6.55
N TYR A 262 17.78 -22.00 6.61
CA TYR A 262 19.02 -21.96 5.86
C TYR A 262 19.97 -23.09 6.25
N SER A 263 20.66 -23.66 5.26
CA SER A 263 21.82 -24.49 5.54
C SER A 263 22.96 -23.64 6.12
N GLU A 264 24.00 -24.29 6.62
CA GLU A 264 25.20 -23.58 7.08
C GLU A 264 25.85 -22.75 5.99
N ALA A 265 26.02 -23.35 4.82
CA ALA A 265 26.63 -22.71 3.69
C ALA A 265 25.78 -21.51 3.22
N ASP A 266 24.46 -21.66 3.17
CA ASP A 266 23.54 -20.58 2.79
C ASP A 266 23.58 -19.45 3.82
N PHE A 267 23.54 -19.77 5.12
CA PHE A 267 23.61 -18.79 6.19
C PHE A 267 24.90 -17.97 6.11
N ILE A 268 26.06 -18.62 5.97
CA ILE A 268 27.36 -17.92 5.87
C ILE A 268 27.36 -17.01 4.64
N SER A 269 26.98 -17.54 3.48
CA SER A 269 27.00 -16.80 2.22
C SER A 269 26.08 -15.58 2.25
N ILE A 270 24.84 -15.77 2.68
CA ILE A 270 23.82 -14.72 2.77
C ILE A 270 24.22 -13.67 3.80
N SER A 271 24.55 -14.10 5.01
CA SER A 271 24.90 -13.17 6.09
C SER A 271 26.14 -12.34 5.75
N ARG A 272 27.14 -12.94 5.08
CA ARG A 272 28.34 -12.22 4.66
C ARG A 272 28.00 -11.18 3.60
N ALA A 273 27.18 -11.54 2.61
CA ALA A 273 26.72 -10.60 1.60
C ALA A 273 25.93 -9.43 2.22
N VAL A 274 25.02 -9.73 3.16
CA VAL A 274 24.23 -8.71 3.89
C VAL A 274 25.14 -7.74 4.66
N LEU A 275 26.12 -8.28 5.41
CA LEU A 275 27.04 -7.48 6.22
C LEU A 275 27.87 -6.52 5.38
N ILE A 276 28.39 -6.99 4.24
CA ILE A 276 29.24 -6.19 3.35
C ILE A 276 28.40 -5.14 2.61
N SER A 277 27.25 -5.54 2.04
CA SER A 277 26.46 -4.67 1.17
C SER A 277 25.62 -3.63 1.93
N ARG A 278 24.87 -4.05 2.97
CA ARG A 278 23.96 -3.18 3.72
C ARG A 278 24.63 -2.53 4.92
N GLU A 279 25.30 -3.33 5.73
CA GLU A 279 25.89 -2.85 6.99
C GLU A 279 27.28 -2.23 6.77
N LYS A 280 27.83 -2.33 5.55
CA LYS A 280 29.15 -1.79 5.16
C LYS A 280 30.28 -2.27 6.08
N VAL A 281 30.15 -3.49 6.59
CA VAL A 281 31.14 -4.15 7.43
C VAL A 281 32.31 -4.63 6.56
N ASP A 282 33.52 -4.51 7.09
CA ASP A 282 34.72 -4.98 6.42
C ASP A 282 34.61 -6.48 6.03
N PRO A 283 35.04 -6.89 4.82
CA PRO A 283 34.90 -8.28 4.36
C PRO A 283 35.58 -9.33 5.25
N GLU A 284 36.70 -9.01 5.89
CA GLU A 284 37.39 -9.92 6.81
C GLU A 284 36.57 -10.09 8.09
N LEU A 285 36.11 -8.97 8.67
CA LEU A 285 35.26 -8.99 9.86
C LEU A 285 33.92 -9.69 9.60
N ALA A 286 33.30 -9.47 8.44
CA ALA A 286 32.06 -10.14 8.05
C ALA A 286 32.26 -11.67 7.93
N THR A 287 33.42 -12.11 7.44
CA THR A 287 33.77 -13.53 7.37
C THR A 287 33.95 -14.11 8.77
N ALA A 288 34.62 -13.40 9.67
CA ALA A 288 34.78 -13.82 11.06
C ALA A 288 33.43 -13.93 11.81
N ILE A 289 32.56 -12.92 11.68
CA ILE A 289 31.21 -12.91 12.29
C ILE A 289 30.40 -14.12 11.83
N THR A 290 30.35 -14.34 10.51
CA THR A 290 29.50 -15.38 9.94
C THR A 290 30.01 -16.79 10.20
N GLY A 291 31.32 -17.01 10.14
CA GLY A 291 31.93 -18.29 10.47
C GLY A 291 31.73 -18.67 11.93
N LEU A 292 31.83 -17.71 12.86
CA LEU A 292 31.59 -18.00 14.29
C LEU A 292 30.10 -18.21 14.60
N LEU A 293 29.21 -17.40 14.01
CA LEU A 293 27.77 -17.52 14.26
C LEU A 293 27.14 -18.77 13.65
N SER A 294 27.69 -19.29 12.54
CA SER A 294 27.07 -20.43 11.82
C SER A 294 26.98 -21.69 12.67
N HIS A 295 27.85 -21.84 13.68
CA HIS A 295 27.83 -22.96 14.62
C HIS A 295 26.75 -22.84 15.70
N HIS A 296 26.11 -21.67 15.83
CA HIS A 296 25.15 -21.36 16.90
C HIS A 296 23.75 -21.00 16.40
N THR A 297 23.65 -20.33 15.25
CA THR A 297 22.38 -19.84 14.71
C THR A 297 22.35 -19.89 13.19
N ARG A 298 21.14 -19.93 12.63
CA ARG A 298 20.86 -19.72 11.20
C ARG A 298 20.16 -18.38 10.95
N ASP A 299 19.93 -17.58 11.98
CA ASP A 299 19.23 -16.30 11.86
C ASP A 299 20.16 -15.19 11.37
N VAL A 300 19.95 -14.74 10.13
CA VAL A 300 20.69 -13.63 9.50
C VAL A 300 20.58 -12.34 10.33
N ARG A 301 19.50 -12.14 11.09
CA ARG A 301 19.35 -10.97 11.97
C ARG A 301 20.42 -10.92 13.05
N GLU A 302 20.86 -12.08 13.53
CA GLU A 302 21.94 -12.16 14.51
C GLU A 302 23.27 -11.69 13.91
N ALA A 303 23.56 -12.10 12.68
CA ALA A 303 24.74 -11.60 11.97
C ALA A 303 24.69 -10.08 11.83
N ILE A 304 23.54 -9.50 11.47
CA ILE A 304 23.35 -8.03 11.38
C ILE A 304 23.62 -7.35 12.74
N HIS A 305 23.11 -7.90 13.85
CA HIS A 305 23.37 -7.34 15.18
C HIS A 305 24.86 -7.32 15.51
N PHE A 306 25.57 -8.42 15.25
CA PHE A 306 27.03 -8.48 15.43
C PHE A 306 27.75 -7.50 14.51
N GLY A 307 27.33 -7.36 13.26
CA GLY A 307 27.90 -6.38 12.32
C GLY A 307 27.78 -4.93 12.78
N ARG A 308 26.71 -4.60 13.50
CA ARG A 308 26.49 -3.24 14.05
C ARG A 308 27.23 -2.98 15.36
N LEU A 309 27.49 -4.03 16.15
CA LEU A 309 28.08 -3.92 17.48
C LEU A 309 29.59 -4.12 17.48
N CYS A 310 30.11 -4.99 16.63
CA CYS A 310 31.53 -5.35 16.59
C CYS A 310 32.31 -4.45 15.64
N LYS A 311 33.52 -4.05 16.05
CA LYS A 311 34.49 -3.33 15.20
C LYS A 311 35.76 -4.14 14.95
N SER A 312 35.97 -5.18 15.75
CA SER A 312 37.12 -6.07 15.69
C SER A 312 36.71 -7.53 15.91
N GLU A 313 37.57 -8.48 15.55
CA GLU A 313 37.33 -9.90 15.82
C GLU A 313 37.25 -10.20 17.32
N GLU A 314 37.96 -9.44 18.17
CA GLU A 314 37.92 -9.58 19.62
C GLU A 314 36.53 -9.23 20.18
N ASP A 315 35.89 -8.18 19.66
CA ASP A 315 34.50 -7.83 20.01
C ASP A 315 33.54 -8.97 19.68
N VAL A 316 33.72 -9.60 18.51
CA VAL A 316 32.91 -10.76 18.08
C VAL A 316 33.05 -11.89 19.08
N ARG A 317 34.27 -12.26 19.46
CA ARG A 317 34.52 -13.34 20.42
C ARG A 317 33.92 -13.02 21.81
N SER A 318 34.06 -11.78 22.27
CA SER A 318 33.49 -11.33 23.56
C SER A 318 31.97 -11.41 23.58
N LEU A 319 31.29 -10.86 22.55
CA LEU A 319 29.83 -10.90 22.46
C LEU A 319 29.30 -12.31 22.23
N MET A 320 30.03 -13.15 21.51
CA MET A 320 29.71 -14.58 21.37
C MET A 320 29.71 -15.29 22.72
N GLN A 321 30.72 -15.06 23.58
CA GLN A 321 30.77 -15.65 24.92
C GLN A 321 29.62 -15.15 25.81
N LEU A 322 29.29 -13.86 25.73
CA LEU A 322 28.18 -13.29 26.50
C LEU A 322 26.83 -13.90 26.08
N LYS A 323 26.61 -14.08 24.78
CA LYS A 323 25.33 -14.55 24.22
C LYS A 323 25.17 -16.07 24.26
N PHE A 324 26.26 -16.81 24.08
CA PHE A 324 26.28 -18.28 24.05
C PHE A 324 27.23 -18.86 25.11
N PRO A 325 26.98 -18.64 26.41
CA PRO A 325 27.89 -19.00 27.49
C PRO A 325 28.10 -20.52 27.67
N SER A 326 27.27 -21.37 27.05
CA SER A 326 27.15 -22.80 27.38
C SER A 326 27.78 -23.78 26.39
N ARG A 327 28.38 -23.30 25.30
CA ARG A 327 29.21 -24.14 24.41
C ARG A 327 30.64 -23.65 24.53
N GLY A 328 31.42 -24.36 25.36
CA GLY A 328 32.85 -24.10 25.50
C GLY A 328 33.52 -24.10 24.13
N LEU A 329 34.14 -22.98 23.78
CA LEU A 329 35.12 -22.89 22.70
C LEU A 329 36.26 -23.86 23.05
N PHE A 330 36.32 -24.98 22.32
CA PHE A 330 37.52 -25.81 22.20
C PHE A 330 37.91 -25.87 20.73
#